data_AF-A0A2V6E3U8-F1
#
_entry.id   AF-A0A2V6E3U8-F1
#
_cell.length_a   1.000
_cell.length_b   1.000
_cell.length_c   1.000
_cell.angle_alpha   90.00
_cell.angle_beta   90.00
_cell.angle_gamma   90.00
#
_symmetry.space_group_name_H-M   'P 1'
#
loop_
_entity.id
_entity.type
_entity.pdbx_description
1 polymer ?
#
loop_
_entity_poly.entity_id
_entity_poly.type
_entity_poly.pdbx_seq_one_letter_code
_entity_poly.pdbx_strand_id
1 'polypeptide(L)'
;MKLSSETETLFTALRQSAKPKPVSAIEKLIQDGPDRELCRINALAFAANHKFNEEDVIAAFLHGARLGIFDMSWNILCPACGGVLDSGATLKTVKQAEYRCVLCAIGCEPTLDEIVEVTFTISLRVRKIAAHDPGTLPWIEYYRQIFWSSGVDLPDDETFAKWVEETTLDSRELSAGDKAVLSLQLPEGLVIVFD
;
A
#
# COMPACT_ATOMS: atom_id res chain seq x y z
N MET A 1 -22.29 3.35 -2.67
CA MET A 1 -22.16 2.38 -3.80
C MET A 1 -23.24 1.30 -3.65
N LYS A 2 -23.95 0.89 -4.71
CA LYS A 2 -24.93 -0.20 -4.59
C LYS A 2 -24.16 -1.53 -4.60
N LEU A 3 -24.12 -2.22 -3.46
CA LEU A 3 -23.43 -3.51 -3.32
C LEU A 3 -24.07 -4.55 -4.23
N SER A 4 -23.24 -5.33 -4.92
CA SER A 4 -23.73 -6.47 -5.70
C SER A 4 -24.29 -7.55 -4.76
N SER A 5 -25.17 -8.42 -5.26
CA SER A 5 -25.70 -9.56 -4.49
C SER A 5 -24.59 -10.51 -4.02
N GLU A 6 -23.52 -10.63 -4.81
CA GLU A 6 -22.33 -11.41 -4.46
C GLU A 6 -21.58 -10.77 -3.29
N THR A 7 -21.38 -9.45 -3.32
CA THR A 7 -20.70 -8.73 -2.24
C THR A 7 -21.47 -8.82 -0.91
N GLU A 8 -22.80 -8.73 -0.94
CA GLU A 8 -23.61 -8.86 0.28
C GLU A 8 -23.52 -10.27 0.88
N THR A 9 -23.39 -11.30 0.04
CA THR A 9 -23.18 -12.67 0.50
C THR A 9 -21.82 -12.81 1.20
N LEU A 10 -20.76 -12.21 0.65
CA LEU A 10 -19.44 -12.17 1.28
C LEU A 10 -19.47 -11.44 2.64
N PHE A 11 -20.16 -10.30 2.71
CA PHE A 11 -20.29 -9.54 3.97
C PHE A 11 -21.11 -10.30 5.01
N THR A 12 -22.19 -10.98 4.60
CA THR A 12 -22.96 -11.85 5.48
C THR A 12 -22.08 -12.97 6.08
N ALA A 13 -21.25 -13.62 5.26
CA ALA A 13 -20.32 -14.64 5.73
C ALA A 13 -19.24 -14.05 6.67
N LEU A 14 -18.75 -12.85 6.40
CA LEU A 14 -17.78 -12.16 7.26
C LEU A 14 -18.38 -11.83 8.63
N ARG A 15 -19.62 -11.31 8.69
CA ARG A 15 -20.35 -11.04 9.95
C ARG A 15 -20.53 -12.29 10.81
N GLN A 16 -20.59 -13.47 10.21
CA GLN A 16 -20.69 -14.76 10.92
C GLN A 16 -19.33 -15.27 11.42
N SER A 17 -18.22 -14.80 10.84
CA SER A 17 -16.89 -15.36 11.07
C SER A 17 -16.01 -14.51 11.99
N ALA A 18 -16.34 -13.24 12.20
CA ALA A 18 -15.52 -12.30 12.98
C ALA A 18 -16.37 -11.41 13.89
N LYS A 19 -15.73 -10.65 14.79
CA LYS A 19 -16.44 -9.80 15.75
C LYS A 19 -17.23 -8.68 15.05
N PRO A 20 -18.43 -8.33 15.55
CA PRO A 20 -19.29 -7.35 14.87
C PRO A 20 -18.66 -5.95 14.70
N LYS A 21 -17.88 -5.48 15.68
CA LYS A 21 -17.29 -4.13 15.65
C LYS A 21 -16.24 -3.96 14.53
N PRO A 22 -15.18 -4.78 14.44
CA PRO A 22 -14.26 -4.76 13.30
C PRO A 22 -14.96 -4.94 11.95
N VAL A 23 -15.88 -5.90 11.85
CA VAL A 23 -16.60 -6.16 10.59
C VAL A 23 -17.40 -4.94 10.13
N SER A 24 -18.13 -4.30 11.05
CA SER A 24 -18.91 -3.09 10.71
C SER A 24 -18.01 -1.94 10.27
N ALA A 25 -16.83 -1.79 10.88
CA ALA A 25 -15.87 -0.75 10.49
C ALA A 25 -15.23 -1.05 9.12
N ILE A 26 -14.89 -2.31 8.84
CA ILE A 26 -14.42 -2.76 7.54
C ILE A 26 -15.47 -2.50 6.46
N GLU A 27 -16.73 -2.90 6.68
CA GLU A 27 -17.80 -2.67 5.71
C GLU A 27 -18.01 -1.17 5.43
N LYS A 28 -17.96 -0.34 6.48
CA LYS A 28 -18.04 1.11 6.34
C LYS A 28 -16.88 1.67 5.52
N LEU A 29 -15.65 1.22 5.79
CA LEU A 29 -14.47 1.62 5.02
C LEU A 29 -14.64 1.23 3.54
N ILE A 30 -15.13 0.03 3.24
CA ILE A 30 -15.35 -0.42 1.85
C ILE A 30 -16.43 0.40 1.15
N GLN A 31 -17.48 0.82 1.86
CA GLN A 31 -18.61 1.55 1.29
C GLN A 31 -18.32 3.04 1.08
N ASP A 32 -17.70 3.67 2.07
CA ASP A 32 -17.61 5.13 2.18
C ASP A 32 -16.17 5.65 2.08
N GLY A 33 -15.18 4.78 2.30
CA GLY A 33 -13.78 5.15 2.30
C GLY A 33 -13.26 5.54 0.90
N PRO A 34 -12.25 6.42 0.83
CA PRO A 34 -11.55 6.71 -0.40
C PRO A 34 -10.76 5.49 -0.88
N ASP A 35 -10.59 5.35 -2.20
CA ASP A 35 -9.95 4.20 -2.83
C ASP A 35 -8.55 3.90 -2.26
N ARG A 36 -7.78 4.94 -1.92
CA ARG A 36 -6.43 4.81 -1.33
C ARG A 36 -6.43 4.07 0.01
N GLU A 37 -7.46 4.26 0.82
CA GLU A 37 -7.58 3.58 2.13
C GLU A 37 -8.01 2.12 2.00
N LEU A 38 -8.31 1.67 0.78
CA LEU A 38 -8.56 0.27 0.45
C LEU A 38 -7.34 -0.42 -0.17
N CYS A 39 -6.23 0.31 -0.34
CA CYS A 39 -4.94 -0.22 -0.75
C CYS A 39 -4.04 -0.43 0.48
N ARG A 40 -3.36 -1.58 0.55
CA ARG A 40 -2.35 -1.89 1.58
C ARG A 40 -2.79 -1.58 3.01
N ILE A 41 -4.00 -1.98 3.38
CA ILE A 41 -4.51 -1.78 4.74
C ILE A 41 -3.63 -2.58 5.72
N ASN A 42 -3.06 -1.89 6.69
CA ASN A 42 -2.36 -2.50 7.81
C ASN A 42 -3.35 -2.77 8.95
N ALA A 43 -3.54 -4.05 9.29
CA ALA A 43 -4.53 -4.45 10.30
C ALA A 43 -4.21 -3.91 11.71
N LEU A 44 -2.94 -3.75 12.06
CA LEU A 44 -2.51 -3.19 13.35
C LEU A 44 -2.78 -1.69 13.40
N ALA A 45 -2.43 -0.95 12.33
CA ALA A 45 -2.75 0.47 12.24
C ALA A 45 -4.28 0.70 12.27
N PHE A 46 -5.05 -0.13 11.57
CA PHE A 46 -6.51 -0.10 11.62
C PHE A 46 -7.03 -0.34 13.05
N ALA A 47 -6.49 -1.34 13.77
CA ALA A 47 -6.87 -1.61 15.15
C ALA A 47 -6.59 -0.41 16.06
N ALA A 48 -5.40 0.19 15.95
CA ALA A 48 -5.00 1.36 16.72
C ALA A 48 -5.92 2.57 16.45
N ASN A 49 -6.16 2.91 15.17
CA ASN A 49 -6.99 4.04 14.77
C ASN A 49 -8.44 3.92 15.25
N HIS A 50 -8.97 2.70 15.26
CA HIS A 50 -10.34 2.41 15.71
C HIS A 50 -10.43 2.07 17.21
N LYS A 51 -9.30 1.96 17.92
CA LYS A 51 -9.22 1.52 19.33
C LYS A 51 -9.88 0.16 19.56
N PHE A 52 -9.65 -0.77 18.64
CA PHE A 52 -10.13 -2.14 18.72
C PHE A 52 -9.04 -3.08 19.25
N ASN A 53 -9.45 -4.27 19.70
CA ASN A 53 -8.50 -5.33 20.01
C ASN A 53 -7.82 -5.80 18.71
N GLU A 54 -6.49 -5.91 18.75
CA GLU A 54 -5.67 -6.26 17.57
C GLU A 54 -6.02 -7.64 17.02
N GLU A 55 -6.17 -8.66 17.88
CA GLU A 55 -6.48 -10.03 17.45
C GLU A 55 -7.84 -10.10 16.74
N ASP A 56 -8.85 -9.38 17.26
CA ASP A 56 -10.18 -9.32 16.65
C ASP A 56 -10.15 -8.67 15.25
N VAL A 57 -9.31 -7.64 15.06
CA VAL A 57 -9.15 -6.97 13.76
C VAL A 57 -8.35 -7.84 12.79
N ILE A 58 -7.24 -8.42 13.23
CA ILE A 58 -6.45 -9.38 12.44
C ILE A 58 -7.35 -10.53 11.98
N ALA A 59 -8.12 -11.13 12.89
CA ALA A 59 -9.06 -12.21 12.55
C ALA A 59 -10.07 -11.75 11.49
N ALA A 60 -10.62 -10.54 11.61
CA ALA A 60 -11.57 -10.02 10.63
C ALA A 60 -10.95 -9.86 9.23
N PHE A 61 -9.74 -9.30 9.12
CA PHE A 61 -9.05 -9.19 7.84
C PHE A 61 -8.63 -10.55 7.27
N LEU A 62 -8.17 -11.49 8.10
CA LEU A 62 -7.84 -12.85 7.66
C LEU A 62 -9.07 -13.63 7.17
N HIS A 63 -10.20 -13.53 7.87
CA HIS A 63 -11.47 -14.09 7.40
C HIS A 63 -11.91 -13.41 6.10
N GLY A 64 -11.78 -12.09 6.01
CA GLY A 64 -12.05 -11.32 4.79
C GLY A 64 -11.19 -11.80 3.61
N ALA A 65 -9.89 -12.02 3.84
CA ALA A 65 -8.97 -12.53 2.82
C ALA A 65 -9.33 -13.96 2.39
N ARG A 66 -9.65 -14.85 3.33
CA ARG A 66 -10.11 -16.21 3.02
C ARG A 66 -11.42 -16.22 2.22
N LEU A 67 -12.32 -15.29 2.51
CA LEU A 67 -13.55 -15.12 1.74
C LEU A 67 -13.29 -14.49 0.38
N GLY A 68 -12.12 -13.87 0.15
CA GLY A 68 -11.69 -13.14 -1.05
C GLY A 68 -12.15 -11.68 -1.08
N ILE A 69 -12.56 -11.11 0.05
CA ILE A 69 -12.88 -9.68 0.15
C ILE A 69 -11.60 -8.86 -0.03
N PHE A 70 -10.50 -9.36 0.52
CA PHE A 70 -9.17 -8.76 0.41
C PHE A 70 -8.16 -9.74 -0.18
N ASP A 71 -7.17 -9.20 -0.86
CA ASP A 71 -5.94 -9.90 -1.21
C ASP A 71 -4.89 -9.58 -0.15
N MET A 72 -4.38 -10.61 0.53
CA MET A 72 -3.35 -10.48 1.56
C MET A 72 -1.97 -10.55 0.91
N SER A 73 -1.10 -9.59 1.23
CA SER A 73 0.26 -9.51 0.70
C SER A 73 1.29 -9.43 1.82
N TRP A 74 2.41 -10.12 1.63
CA TRP A 74 3.62 -9.98 2.42
C TRP A 74 4.55 -9.04 1.67
N ASN A 75 4.87 -7.87 2.24
CA ASN A 75 5.75 -6.89 1.61
C ASN A 75 7.09 -6.84 2.34
N ILE A 76 8.17 -6.81 1.57
CA ILE A 76 9.55 -6.62 2.05
C ILE A 76 9.88 -5.14 1.98
N LEU A 77 10.33 -4.56 3.07
CA LEU A 77 10.51 -3.12 3.20
C LEU A 77 11.98 -2.69 3.13
N CYS A 78 12.23 -1.47 2.69
CA CYS A 78 13.52 -0.85 2.90
C CYS A 78 13.57 -0.29 4.33
N PRO A 79 14.53 -0.70 5.17
CA PRO A 79 14.62 -0.20 6.55
C PRO A 79 14.96 1.31 6.62
N ALA A 80 15.48 1.89 5.54
CA ALA A 80 15.88 3.29 5.51
C ALA A 80 14.77 4.26 5.09
N CYS A 81 13.93 3.88 4.12
CA CYS A 81 12.93 4.78 3.54
C CYS A 81 11.50 4.21 3.53
N GLY A 82 11.30 2.97 4.00
CA GLY A 82 10.00 2.31 3.97
C GLY A 82 9.52 1.90 2.57
N GLY A 83 10.34 2.02 1.52
CA GLY A 83 9.97 1.56 0.18
C GLY A 83 9.76 0.05 0.11
N VAL A 84 8.73 -0.41 -0.58
CA VAL A 84 8.46 -1.84 -0.80
C VAL A 84 9.40 -2.38 -1.88
N LEU A 85 10.28 -3.29 -1.47
CA LEU A 85 11.32 -3.92 -2.28
C LEU A 85 10.78 -5.13 -3.05
N ASP A 86 9.83 -5.85 -2.44
CA ASP A 86 9.20 -7.03 -3.00
C ASP A 86 7.84 -7.26 -2.35
N SER A 87 6.93 -7.93 -3.05
CA SER A 87 5.62 -8.29 -2.53
C SER A 87 5.20 -9.65 -3.07
N GLY A 88 4.63 -10.48 -2.19
CA GLY A 88 4.19 -11.81 -2.58
C GLY A 88 3.03 -12.34 -1.76
N ALA A 89 2.33 -13.32 -2.34
CA ALA A 89 1.21 -14.00 -1.69
C ALA A 89 1.64 -14.91 -0.52
N THR A 90 2.92 -15.28 -0.44
CA THR A 90 3.45 -16.14 0.63
C THR A 90 4.87 -15.75 1.00
N LEU A 91 5.27 -15.93 2.26
CA LEU A 91 6.66 -15.74 2.70
C LEU A 91 7.70 -16.58 1.91
N LYS A 92 7.29 -17.69 1.29
CA LYS A 92 8.19 -18.52 0.47
C LYS A 92 8.67 -17.83 -0.81
N THR A 93 8.05 -16.72 -1.21
CA THR A 93 8.48 -15.93 -2.37
C THR A 93 9.59 -14.95 -2.01
N VAL A 94 9.89 -14.75 -0.72
CA VAL A 94 11.05 -13.99 -0.24
C VAL A 94 12.28 -14.85 -0.48
N LYS A 95 13.00 -14.56 -1.57
CA LYS A 95 14.02 -15.46 -2.13
C LYS A 95 15.41 -14.84 -2.25
N GLN A 96 15.58 -13.56 -1.91
CA GLN A 96 16.84 -12.88 -2.14
C GLN A 96 17.67 -12.82 -0.85
N ALA A 97 18.96 -13.10 -0.99
CA ALA A 97 19.93 -12.89 0.08
C ALA A 97 20.12 -11.38 0.35
N GLU A 98 20.00 -10.55 -0.69
CA GLU A 98 20.17 -9.10 -0.62
C GLU A 98 19.15 -8.42 -1.53
N TYR A 99 18.50 -7.37 -1.02
CA TYR A 99 17.64 -6.48 -1.79
C TYR A 99 18.30 -5.11 -1.92
N ARG A 100 18.15 -4.45 -3.07
CA ARG A 100 18.63 -3.08 -3.30
C ARG A 100 17.44 -2.15 -3.54
N CYS A 101 17.30 -1.13 -2.70
CA CYS A 101 16.21 -0.17 -2.84
C CYS A 101 16.46 0.79 -4.00
N VAL A 102 15.47 0.97 -4.89
CA VAL A 102 15.57 1.91 -6.02
C VAL A 102 15.57 3.38 -5.60
N LEU A 103 15.05 3.72 -4.41
CA LEU A 103 15.00 5.12 -3.94
C LEU A 103 16.27 5.54 -3.19
N CYS A 104 16.76 4.74 -2.25
CA CYS A 104 17.92 5.11 -1.43
C CYS A 104 19.21 4.36 -1.79
N ALA A 105 19.15 3.40 -2.72
CA ALA A 105 20.25 2.53 -3.16
C ALA A 105 20.97 1.76 -2.04
N ILE A 106 20.36 1.66 -0.86
CA ILE A 106 20.84 0.85 0.24
C ILE A 106 20.61 -0.62 -0.10
N GLY A 107 21.67 -1.41 0.02
CA GLY A 107 21.59 -2.87 0.07
C GLY A 107 21.19 -3.31 1.47
N CYS A 108 20.21 -4.19 1.58
CA CYS A 108 19.81 -4.78 2.84
C CYS A 108 19.58 -6.29 2.71
N GLU A 109 20.10 -7.03 3.68
CA GLU A 109 19.71 -8.43 3.88
C GLU A 109 18.43 -8.45 4.72
N PRO A 110 17.32 -9.05 4.23
CA PRO A 110 16.07 -9.05 4.94
C PRO A 110 16.14 -10.03 6.13
N THR A 111 16.13 -9.52 7.35
CA THR A 111 15.73 -10.30 8.53
C THR A 111 14.20 -10.34 8.56
N LEU A 112 13.62 -11.54 8.65
CA LEU A 112 12.16 -11.76 8.60
C LEU A 112 11.38 -10.92 9.61
N ASP A 113 11.96 -10.67 10.78
CA ASP A 113 11.27 -10.03 11.90
C ASP A 113 11.23 -8.50 11.80
N GLU A 114 12.13 -7.88 11.02
CA GLU A 114 12.29 -6.42 11.00
C GLU A 114 11.81 -5.78 9.68
N ILE A 115 11.69 -6.59 8.62
CA ILE A 115 11.61 -6.07 7.25
C ILE A 115 10.30 -6.51 6.53
N VAL A 116 9.41 -7.24 7.21
CA VAL A 116 8.17 -7.75 6.62
C VAL A 116 6.94 -7.04 7.17
N GLU A 117 6.09 -6.52 6.29
CA GLU A 117 4.72 -6.11 6.64
C GLU A 117 3.68 -7.02 6.00
N VAL A 118 2.54 -7.19 6.67
CA VAL A 118 1.35 -7.86 6.12
C VAL A 118 0.28 -6.79 5.88
N THR A 119 -0.20 -6.73 4.65
CA THR A 119 -1.23 -5.76 4.26
C THR A 119 -2.37 -6.41 3.49
N PHE A 120 -3.53 -5.76 3.49
CA PHE A 120 -4.75 -6.24 2.86
C PHE A 120 -5.23 -5.19 1.85
N THR A 121 -5.30 -5.56 0.57
CA THR A 121 -5.85 -4.70 -0.49
C THR A 121 -7.22 -5.22 -0.88
N ILE A 122 -8.21 -4.35 -1.07
CA ILE A 122 -9.54 -4.78 -1.48
C ILE A 122 -9.47 -5.57 -2.79
N SER A 123 -10.21 -6.67 -2.92
CA SER A 123 -10.24 -7.43 -4.17
C SER A 123 -11.01 -6.67 -5.25
N LEU A 124 -10.53 -6.73 -6.50
CA LEU A 124 -11.16 -6.12 -7.68
C LEU A 124 -12.63 -6.52 -7.84
N ARG A 125 -12.99 -7.75 -7.42
CA ARG A 125 -14.37 -8.27 -7.47
C ARG A 125 -15.34 -7.61 -6.47
N VAL A 126 -14.81 -6.94 -5.45
CA VAL A 126 -15.61 -6.20 -4.46
C VAL A 126 -15.70 -4.73 -4.85
N ARG A 127 -14.56 -4.09 -5.12
CA ARG A 127 -14.48 -2.69 -5.55
C ARG A 127 -13.20 -2.50 -6.34
N LYS A 128 -13.29 -1.97 -7.55
CA LYS A 128 -12.13 -1.54 -8.32
C LYS A 128 -11.58 -0.25 -7.73
N ILE A 129 -10.28 -0.21 -7.47
CA ILE A 129 -9.54 0.98 -7.05
C ILE A 129 -8.35 1.22 -7.99
N ALA A 130 -7.80 2.44 -7.99
CA ALA A 130 -6.69 2.80 -8.87
C ALA A 130 -5.44 1.93 -8.64
N ALA A 131 -5.18 1.49 -7.40
CA ALA A 131 -4.07 0.60 -7.06
C ALA A 131 -4.14 -0.80 -7.72
N HIS A 132 -5.28 -1.21 -8.29
CA HIS A 132 -5.35 -2.44 -9.09
C HIS A 132 -4.66 -2.31 -10.46
N ASP A 133 -4.40 -1.08 -10.91
CA ASP A 133 -3.68 -0.80 -12.15
C ASP A 133 -2.60 0.29 -11.92
N PRO A 134 -1.52 -0.05 -11.19
CA PRO A 134 -0.51 0.92 -10.76
C PRO A 134 0.10 1.74 -11.88
N GLY A 135 0.20 1.18 -13.09
CA GLY A 135 0.78 1.87 -14.26
C GLY A 135 -0.06 3.03 -14.77
N THR A 136 -1.29 3.19 -14.29
CA THR A 136 -2.18 4.31 -14.62
C THR A 136 -2.18 5.41 -13.56
N LEU A 137 -1.53 5.18 -12.42
CA LEU A 137 -1.41 6.19 -11.37
C LEU A 137 -0.43 7.28 -11.82
N PRO A 138 -0.75 8.57 -11.61
CA PRO A 138 0.27 9.61 -11.61
C PRO A 138 1.39 9.21 -10.66
N TRP A 139 2.64 9.53 -11.02
CA TRP A 139 3.83 9.06 -10.31
C TRP A 139 3.72 9.28 -8.80
N ILE A 140 3.18 10.42 -8.36
CA ILE A 140 3.07 10.70 -6.92
C ILE A 140 2.08 9.79 -6.20
N GLU A 141 0.97 9.45 -6.85
CA GLU A 141 -0.01 8.50 -6.33
C GLU A 141 0.52 7.07 -6.38
N TYR A 142 1.35 6.74 -7.38
CA TYR A 142 2.12 5.49 -7.37
C TYR A 142 3.03 5.43 -6.15
N TYR A 143 3.78 6.49 -5.85
CA TYR A 143 4.65 6.51 -4.68
C TYR A 143 3.88 6.33 -3.38
N ARG A 144 2.76 7.06 -3.25
CA ARG A 144 1.88 7.06 -2.09
C ARG A 144 1.19 5.72 -1.84
N GLN A 145 0.71 5.04 -2.89
CA GLN A 145 -0.11 3.83 -2.76
C GLN A 145 0.69 2.52 -2.95
N ILE A 146 1.75 2.56 -3.76
CA ILE A 146 2.45 1.37 -4.27
C ILE A 146 3.93 1.34 -3.91
N PHE A 147 4.62 2.48 -3.86
CA PHE A 147 6.03 2.47 -3.50
C PHE A 147 6.23 2.34 -1.99
N TRP A 148 5.70 3.28 -1.20
CA TRP A 148 5.92 3.29 0.24
C TRP A 148 5.07 2.26 0.97
N SER A 149 5.60 1.79 2.10
CA SER A 149 4.91 0.90 3.02
C SER A 149 3.74 1.59 3.68
N SER A 150 2.87 0.77 4.26
CA SER A 150 1.74 1.25 5.06
C SER A 150 2.15 2.01 6.33
N GLY A 151 3.42 1.92 6.73
CA GLY A 151 3.97 2.55 7.93
C GLY A 151 4.57 3.95 7.69
N VAL A 152 4.64 4.43 6.45
CA VAL A 152 5.11 5.79 6.15
C VAL A 152 3.99 6.78 6.49
N ASP A 153 4.25 7.66 7.46
CA ASP A 153 3.33 8.72 7.86
C ASP A 153 3.42 9.89 6.87
N LEU A 154 2.55 9.85 5.86
CA LEU A 154 2.42 10.94 4.89
C LEU A 154 1.45 11.99 5.43
N PRO A 155 1.73 13.29 5.19
CA PRO A 155 0.84 14.35 5.64
C PRO A 155 -0.50 14.32 4.88
N ASP A 156 -1.41 15.20 5.26
CA ASP A 156 -2.69 15.36 4.57
C ASP A 156 -2.51 15.74 3.09
N ASP A 157 -3.59 15.59 2.31
CA ASP A 157 -3.55 15.75 0.85
C ASP A 157 -3.06 17.14 0.40
N GLU A 158 -3.42 18.20 1.12
CA GLU A 158 -3.02 19.58 0.78
C GLU A 158 -1.54 19.80 1.08
N THR A 159 -1.09 19.41 2.28
CA THR A 159 0.30 19.51 2.69
C THR A 159 1.22 18.67 1.80
N PHE A 160 0.79 17.44 1.47
CA PHE A 160 1.55 16.54 0.60
C PHE A 160 1.69 17.12 -0.82
N ALA A 161 0.59 17.61 -1.41
CA ALA A 161 0.63 18.22 -2.75
C ALA A 161 1.58 19.42 -2.79
N LYS A 162 1.53 20.28 -1.75
CA LYS A 162 2.43 21.42 -1.63
C LYS A 162 3.90 20.99 -1.53
N TRP A 163 4.21 19.99 -0.69
CA TRP A 163 5.58 19.48 -0.57
C TRP A 163 6.10 18.96 -1.91
N VAL A 164 5.27 18.23 -2.66
CA VAL A 164 5.64 17.69 -3.96
C VAL A 164 5.94 18.81 -4.95
N GLU A 165 5.12 19.85 -5.00
CA GLU A 165 5.35 21.03 -5.82
C GLU A 165 6.64 21.77 -5.44
N GLU A 166 6.90 21.97 -4.15
CA GLU A 166 8.04 22.73 -3.66
C GLU A 166 9.38 21.96 -3.75
N THR A 167 9.35 20.63 -3.74
CA THR A 167 10.56 19.78 -3.68
C THR A 167 10.93 19.13 -5.01
N THR A 168 10.00 19.06 -5.97
CA THR A 168 10.26 18.45 -7.28
C THR A 168 10.86 19.45 -8.26
N LEU A 169 12.09 19.19 -8.72
CA LEU A 169 12.75 20.06 -9.72
C LEU A 169 12.16 19.89 -11.13
N ASP A 170 11.96 18.65 -11.58
CA ASP A 170 11.21 18.31 -12.79
C ASP A 170 10.75 16.84 -12.67
N SER A 171 9.69 16.48 -13.41
CA SER A 171 9.19 15.11 -13.52
C SER A 171 8.67 14.83 -14.92
N ARG A 172 8.90 13.61 -15.40
CA ARG A 172 8.41 13.14 -16.71
C ARG A 172 7.93 11.71 -16.59
N GLU A 173 6.69 11.49 -16.98
CA GLU A 173 6.14 10.16 -17.19
C GLU A 173 6.31 9.79 -18.67
N LEU A 174 6.75 8.57 -18.93
CA LEU A 174 7.07 8.09 -20.27
C LEU A 174 6.19 6.89 -20.61
N SER A 175 5.65 6.87 -21.82
CA SER A 175 5.02 5.65 -22.34
C SER A 175 6.08 4.66 -22.80
N ALA A 176 5.67 3.41 -23.01
CA ALA A 176 6.58 2.37 -23.49
C ALA A 176 7.22 2.77 -24.83
N GLY A 177 8.56 2.84 -24.84
CA GLY A 177 9.36 3.21 -26.02
C GLY A 177 9.65 4.71 -26.15
N ASP A 178 9.03 5.57 -25.33
CA ASP A 178 9.34 6.98 -25.29
C ASP A 178 10.73 7.23 -24.71
N LYS A 179 11.34 8.35 -25.11
CA LYS A 179 12.60 8.83 -24.56
C LYS A 179 12.41 10.28 -24.15
N ALA A 180 12.99 10.67 -23.02
CA ALA A 180 13.08 12.06 -22.60
C ALA A 180 14.51 12.45 -22.27
N VAL A 181 14.78 13.74 -22.41
CA VAL A 181 15.99 14.39 -21.92
C VAL A 181 15.54 15.41 -20.88
N LEU A 182 16.08 15.30 -19.68
CA LEU A 182 15.87 16.25 -18.59
C LEU A 182 17.11 17.12 -18.43
N SER A 183 16.91 18.43 -18.34
CA SER A 183 17.97 19.40 -18.04
C SER A 183 17.62 20.08 -16.73
N LEU A 184 18.36 19.76 -15.68
CA LEU A 184 18.10 20.24 -14.32
C LEU A 184 19.16 21.28 -13.92
N GLN A 185 18.72 22.35 -13.25
CA GLN A 185 19.62 23.22 -12.51
C GLN A 185 19.62 22.76 -11.06
N LEU A 186 20.79 22.32 -10.57
CA LEU A 186 20.93 21.80 -9.22
C LEU A 186 21.54 22.86 -8.29
N PRO A 187 21.08 22.97 -7.04
CA PRO A 187 21.73 23.81 -6.04
C PRO A 187 23.12 23.26 -5.70
N GLU A 188 23.99 24.11 -5.14
CA GLU A 188 25.30 23.70 -4.64
C GLU A 188 25.15 22.68 -3.50
N GLY A 189 25.77 21.51 -3.61
CA GLY A 189 25.70 20.46 -2.59
C GLY A 189 26.03 19.06 -3.12
N LEU A 190 25.82 18.06 -2.26
CA LEU A 190 25.90 16.65 -2.64
C LEU A 190 24.67 16.28 -3.48
N VAL A 191 24.91 15.76 -4.67
CA VAL A 191 23.87 15.21 -5.55
C VAL A 191 24.03 13.70 -5.58
N ILE A 192 22.93 12.99 -5.33
CA ILE A 192 22.88 11.54 -5.43
C ILE A 192 21.97 11.19 -6.60
N VAL A 193 22.47 10.36 -7.53
CA VAL A 193 21.77 9.91 -8.72
C VAL A 193 21.71 8.39 -8.70
N PHE A 194 20.52 7.84 -8.92
CA PHE A 194 20.26 6.40 -8.98
C PHE A 194 19.49 6.06 -10.26
N ASP A 195 19.57 4.82 -10.70
CA ASP A 195 18.89 4.25 -11.87
C ASP A 195 17.58 3.53 -11.52
#